data_AF-A0A4S3MDS3-F1
#
_entry.id   AF-A0A4S3MDS3-F1
#
_cell.length_a   1.000
_cell.length_b   1.000
_cell.length_c   1.000
_cell.angle_alpha   90.00
_cell.angle_beta   90.00
_cell.angle_gamma   90.00
#
_symmetry.space_group_name_H-M   'P 1'
#
loop_
_entity.id
_entity.type
_entity.pdbx_description
1 polymer ?
#
loop_
_entity_poly.entity_id
_entity_poly.type
_entity_poly.pdbx_seq_one_letter_code
_entity_poly.pdbx_strand_id
1 'polypeptide(L)' 'MQKIEAITPAITSTVLELIRQERAKSVSVREWKFRLMGYGYRVMNTDHGEVIATLRQQEICAIPAELLH' A
#
# COMPACT_ATOMS: atom_id res chain seq x y z
N MET A 1 -4.29 -18.62 15.48
CA MET A 1 -4.20 -18.12 14.10
C MET A 1 -5.34 -17.15 13.91
N GLN A 2 -5.07 -15.83 13.92
CA GLN A 2 -6.12 -14.83 13.84
C GLN A 2 -6.78 -14.84 12.46
N LYS A 3 -8.09 -14.95 12.48
CA LYS A 3 -9.00 -15.04 11.36
C LYS A 3 -9.14 -13.61 10.79
N ILE A 4 -8.49 -13.35 9.65
CA ILE A 4 -8.62 -12.09 8.94
C ILE A 4 -10.00 -12.12 8.27
N GLU A 5 -11.03 -11.67 8.98
CA GLU A 5 -12.36 -11.52 8.39
C GLU A 5 -12.30 -10.36 7.39
N ALA A 6 -12.44 -10.71 6.12
CA ALA A 6 -12.25 -9.83 4.98
C ALA A 6 -13.16 -8.60 5.08
N ILE A 7 -12.56 -7.44 5.34
CA ILE A 7 -13.23 -6.13 5.30
C ILE A 7 -13.37 -5.70 3.82
N THR A 8 -14.26 -6.40 3.10
CA THR A 8 -14.98 -5.95 1.87
C THR A 8 -14.14 -5.63 0.61
N PRO A 9 -14.82 -5.38 -0.53
CA PRO A 9 -15.16 -6.35 -1.57
C PRO A 9 -13.95 -6.71 -2.43
N ALA A 10 -13.66 -8.01 -2.57
CA ALA A 10 -12.67 -8.59 -3.47
C ALA A 10 -11.40 -7.74 -3.63
N ILE A 11 -10.42 -7.90 -2.72
CA ILE A 11 -9.03 -7.65 -3.11
C ILE A 11 -8.83 -8.46 -4.39
N THR A 12 -8.77 -7.78 -5.53
CA THR A 12 -8.68 -8.47 -6.81
C THR A 12 -7.41 -9.32 -6.75
N SER A 13 -7.43 -10.49 -7.38
CA SER A 13 -6.24 -11.36 -7.46
C SER A 13 -4.98 -10.57 -7.86
N THR A 14 -5.16 -9.56 -8.70
CA THR A 14 -4.16 -8.59 -9.15
C THR A 14 -3.49 -7.80 -8.01
N VAL A 15 -4.23 -7.32 -7.01
CA VAL A 15 -3.64 -6.53 -5.90
C VAL A 15 -2.83 -7.44 -4.97
N LEU A 16 -3.33 -8.63 -4.66
CA LEU A 16 -2.56 -9.61 -3.88
C LEU A 16 -1.30 -10.06 -4.61
N GLU A 17 -1.38 -10.24 -5.93
CA GLU A 17 -0.23 -10.59 -6.74
C GLU A 17 0.82 -9.47 -6.72
N LEU A 18 0.43 -8.22 -6.92
CA LEU A 18 1.30 -7.05 -6.79
C LEU A 18 1.99 -7.05 -5.42
N ILE A 19 1.23 -7.18 -4.33
CA ILE A 19 1.78 -7.21 -2.97
C ILE A 19 2.87 -8.27 -2.82
N ARG A 20 2.63 -9.49 -3.31
CA ARG A 20 3.58 -10.61 -3.23
C ARG A 20 4.81 -10.38 -4.09
N GLN A 21 4.63 -9.94 -5.34
CA GLN A 21 5.73 -9.64 -6.25
C GLN A 21 6.64 -8.55 -5.67
N GLU A 22 6.03 -7.51 -5.10
CA GLU A 22 6.78 -6.41 -4.50
C GLU A 22 7.51 -6.85 -3.23
N ARG A 23 6.92 -7.75 -2.43
CA ARG A 23 7.59 -8.32 -1.25
C ARG A 23 8.81 -9.15 -1.65
N ALA A 24 8.73 -9.93 -2.72
CA ALA A 24 9.81 -10.79 -3.20
C ALA A 24 11.02 -10.01 -3.72
N LYS A 25 10.82 -8.78 -4.23
CA LYS A 25 11.87 -7.90 -4.75
C LYS A 25 12.54 -7.05 -3.68
N SER A 26 11.94 -6.90 -2.50
CA SER A 26 12.43 -6.01 -1.45
C SER A 26 13.32 -6.70 -0.44
N VAL A 27 14.45 -6.07 -0.11
CA VAL A 27 15.41 -6.59 0.86
C VAL A 27 14.96 -6.39 2.31
N SER A 28 13.96 -5.54 2.55
CA SER A 28 13.37 -5.36 3.87
C SER A 28 11.86 -5.08 3.84
N VAL A 29 11.19 -5.27 4.98
CA VAL A 29 9.77 -4.90 5.15
C VAL A 29 9.58 -3.40 5.02
N ARG A 30 10.53 -2.58 5.50
CA ARG A 30 10.48 -1.12 5.39
C ARG A 30 10.52 -0.66 3.93
N GLU A 31 11.42 -1.22 3.15
CA GLU A 31 11.53 -0.94 1.72
C GLU A 31 10.27 -1.41 0.98
N TRP A 32 9.77 -2.60 1.28
CA TRP A 32 8.52 -3.10 0.71
C TRP A 32 7.34 -2.17 1.00
N LYS A 33 7.17 -1.71 2.26
CA LYS A 33 6.16 -0.71 2.63
C LYS A 33 6.32 0.59 1.84
N PHE A 34 7.55 1.05 1.62
CA PHE A 34 7.84 2.22 0.80
C PHE A 34 7.47 2.02 -0.68
N ARG A 35 7.79 0.86 -1.27
CA ARG A 35 7.43 0.53 -2.66
C ARG A 35 5.92 0.51 -2.84
N LEU A 36 5.16 -0.07 -1.91
CA LEU A 36 3.69 -0.07 -1.95
C LEU A 36 3.07 1.34 -1.99
N MET A 37 3.69 2.31 -1.31
CA MET A 37 3.22 3.71 -1.34
C MET A 37 3.26 4.29 -2.76
N GLY A 38 4.25 3.90 -3.57
CA GLY A 38 4.33 4.29 -4.97
C GLY A 38 3.18 3.76 -5.83
N TYR A 39 2.53 2.68 -5.40
CA TYR A 39 1.33 2.12 -6.05
C TYR A 39 0.02 2.62 -5.44
N GLY A 40 0.07 3.59 -4.52
CA GLY A 40 -1.13 4.06 -3.84
C GLY A 40 -1.62 3.14 -2.72
N TYR A 41 -0.77 2.29 -2.15
CA TYR A 41 -1.13 1.41 -1.03
C TYR A 41 -0.25 1.66 0.20
N ARG A 42 -0.80 1.43 1.39
CA ARG A 42 -0.07 1.46 2.66
C ARG A 42 -0.40 0.28 3.54
N VAL A 43 0.57 -0.17 4.34
CA VAL A 43 0.30 -1.07 5.46
C VAL A 43 -0.14 -0.23 6.66
N MET A 44 -1.26 -0.60 7.27
CA MET A 44 -1.79 0.01 8.49
C MET A 44 -1.86 -1.00 9.61
N ASN A 45 -1.44 -0.60 10.80
CA ASN A 45 -1.72 -1.33 12.02
C ASN A 45 -3.14 -0.98 12.47
N THR A 46 -3.95 -2.00 12.71
CA THR A 46 -5.32 -1.86 13.21
C THR A 46 -5.52 -2.79 14.41
N ASP A 47 -6.61 -2.63 15.13
CA ASP A 47 -6.95 -3.48 16.28
C ASP A 47 -7.16 -4.96 15.89
N HIS A 48 -7.34 -5.26 14.60
CA HIS A 48 -7.48 -6.61 14.05
C HIS A 48 -6.24 -7.08 13.27
N GLY A 49 -5.11 -6.36 13.34
CA GLY A 49 -3.84 -6.73 12.73
C GLY A 49 -3.35 -5.75 11.67
N GLU A 50 -2.30 -6.15 10.94
CA GLU A 50 -1.78 -5.39 9.81
C GLU A 50 -2.68 -5.60 8.58
N VAL A 51 -3.16 -4.49 7.99
CA VAL A 51 -3.99 -4.49 6.78
C VAL A 51 -3.37 -3.65 5.68
N ILE A 52 -3.70 -3.96 4.44
CA ILE A 52 -3.41 -3.08 3.29
C ILE A 52 -4.58 -2.12 3.12
N ALA A 53 -4.27 -0.84 3.00
CA ALA A 53 -5.22 0.22 2.72
C ALA A 53 -4.79 1.04 1.51
N THR A 54 -5.74 1.65 0.81
CA THR A 54 -5.45 2.60 -0.27
C THR A 54 -5.01 3.95 0.29
N LEU A 55 -4.05 4.59 -0.39
CA LEU A 55 -3.77 6.01 -0.23
C LEU A 55 -4.88 6.78 -0.92
N ARG A 56 -5.55 7.65 -0.17
CA ARG A 56 -6.52 8.57 -0.76
C ARG A 56 -5.80 9.48 -1.76
N GLN A 57 -6.24 9.50 -3.01
CA GLN A 57 -5.76 10.43 -4.03
C GLN A 57 -6.53 11.74 -3.91
N GLN A 58 -6.22 12.54 -2.90
CA GLN A 58 -6.75 13.89 -2.77
C GLN A 58 -5.71 14.90 -3.25
N GLU A 59 -6.10 15.78 -4.16
CA GLU A 59 -5.28 16.92 -4.57
C GLU A 59 -5.18 17.90 -3.39
N ILE A 60 -3.95 18.26 -3.00
CA ILE A 60 -3.70 19.21 -1.89
C ILE A 60 -3.31 20.57 -2.44
N CYS A 61 -2.37 20.63 -3.39
CA CYS A 61 -1.94 21.84 -4.06
C CYS A 61 -1.26 21.55 -5.40
N ALA A 62 -1.14 22.56 -6.25
CA ALA A 62 -0.26 22.52 -7.41
C ALA A 62 1.22 22.52 -6.96
N ILE A 63 2.07 21.76 -7.64
CA ILE A 63 3.52 21.72 -7.37
C ILE A 63 4.17 23.00 -7.95
N PRO A 64 4.97 23.76 -7.17
CA PRO A 64 5.73 24.89 -7.68
C PRO A 64 6.68 24.48 -8.81
N ALA A 65 6.74 25.28 -9.88
CA ALA A 65 7.48 24.93 -11.10
C ALA A 65 8.99 24.74 -10.84
N GLU A 66 9.55 25.50 -9.90
CA GLU A 66 10.96 25.42 -9.50
C GLU A 66 11.36 24.08 -8.85
N LEU A 67 10.40 23.26 -8.41
CA LEU A 67 10.67 21.94 -7.82
C LEU A 67 10.62 20.78 -8.82
N LEU A 68 10.21 21.05 -10.07
CA LEU A 68 10.12 20.05 -11.13
C LEU A 68 11.37 20.03 -12.04
N HIS A 69 12.41 20.79 -11.70
CA HIS A 69 13.63 21.00 -12.49
C HIS A 69 14.90 20.70 -11.69
#